data_AF-A0AAW5BP94-F1
#
_entry.id   AF-A0AAW5BP94-F1
#
_cell.length_a   1.000
_cell.length_b   1.000
_cell.length_c   1.000
_cell.angle_alpha   90.00
_cell.angle_beta   90.00
_cell.angle_gamma   90.00
#
_symmetry.space_group_name_H-M   'P 1'
#
loop_
_entity.id
_entity.type
_entity.pdbx_description
1 polymer ?
#
loop_
_entity_poly.entity_id
_entity_poly.type
_entity_poly.pdbx_seq_one_letter_code
_entity_poly.pdbx_strand_id
1 'polypeptide(L)'
;MVLDALAEDEEGRLINVEMHPQEDEDHVRRVRYHLSGIDMSYLEKGNDFEAIPEVYLIYITKKDFIGRNKGNCWIIWNTRQLIMRPGPSRI
;
A
#
# COMPACT_ATOMS: atom_id res chain seq x y z
N MET A 1 -12.77 -5.25 6.47
CA MET A 1 -11.88 -4.08 6.72
C MET A 1 -12.29 -2.98 5.75
N VAL A 2 -12.06 -1.74 6.13
CA VAL A 2 -12.46 -0.53 5.37
C VAL A 2 -11.19 0.29 5.15
N LEU A 3 -11.05 0.87 3.95
CA LEU A 3 -9.99 1.83 3.64
C LEU A 3 -10.27 3.14 4.39
N ASP A 4 -9.25 3.79 4.95
CA ASP A 4 -9.45 5.08 5.61
C ASP A 4 -9.76 6.17 4.58
N ALA A 5 -8.95 6.29 3.51
CA ALA A 5 -9.26 7.11 2.36
C ALA A 5 -8.56 6.63 1.08
N LEU A 6 -9.29 6.68 -0.04
CA LEU A 6 -8.75 6.49 -1.38
C LEU A 6 -8.96 7.78 -2.17
N ALA A 7 -7.89 8.35 -2.70
CA ALA A 7 -7.91 9.55 -3.53
C ALA A 7 -7.33 9.25 -4.91
N GLU A 8 -7.59 10.15 -5.85
CA GLU A 8 -7.05 10.12 -7.21
C GLU A 8 -6.42 11.50 -7.49
N ASP A 9 -5.24 11.54 -8.09
CA ASP A 9 -4.60 12.79 -8.49
C ASP A 9 -5.01 13.23 -9.91
N GLU A 10 -4.48 14.39 -10.35
CA GLU A 10 -4.80 14.95 -11.67
C GLU A 10 -4.32 14.08 -12.86
N GLU A 11 -3.43 13.12 -12.62
CA GLU A 11 -2.91 12.17 -13.62
C GLU A 11 -3.65 10.81 -13.59
N GLY A 12 -4.67 10.65 -12.74
CA GLY A 12 -5.41 9.40 -12.58
C GLY A 12 -4.71 8.35 -11.72
N ARG A 13 -3.69 8.74 -10.95
CA ARG A 13 -2.96 7.83 -10.06
C ARG A 13 -3.69 7.72 -8.74
N LEU A 14 -3.83 6.51 -8.23
CA LEU A 14 -4.53 6.27 -6.97
C LEU A 14 -3.62 6.51 -5.78
N ILE A 15 -4.18 7.06 -4.70
CA ILE A 15 -3.49 7.31 -3.45
C ILE A 15 -4.31 6.68 -2.33
N ASN A 16 -3.83 5.56 -1.80
CA ASN A 16 -4.37 4.96 -0.58
C ASN A 16 -3.73 5.62 0.65
N VAL A 17 -4.54 6.28 1.46
CA VAL A 17 -4.12 6.92 2.72
C VAL A 17 -4.61 6.07 3.87
N GLU A 18 -3.69 5.63 4.73
CA GLU A 18 -3.97 4.76 5.88
C GLU A 18 -3.41 5.40 7.15
N MET A 19 -4.20 5.41 8.23
CA MET A 19 -3.83 5.96 9.52
C MET A 19 -3.93 4.90 10.62
N HIS A 20 -2.78 4.47 11.13
CA HIS A 20 -2.69 3.46 12.17
C HIS A 20 -1.93 3.97 13.40
N PRO A 21 -2.64 4.44 14.44
CA PRO A 21 -2.01 4.89 15.68
C PRO A 21 -1.65 3.75 16.64
N GLN A 22 -2.15 2.53 16.41
CA GLN A 22 -1.94 1.33 17.23
C GLN A 22 -0.96 0.35 16.58
N GLU A 23 -0.28 -0.44 17.42
CA GLU A 23 0.86 -1.30 17.04
C GLU A 23 0.51 -2.80 16.94
N ASP A 24 -0.75 -3.17 17.17
CA ASP A 24 -1.14 -4.57 17.33
C ASP A 24 -1.35 -5.33 15.99
N GLU A 25 -1.14 -4.68 14.84
CA GLU A 25 -1.37 -5.26 13.52
C GLU A 25 -0.10 -5.43 12.69
N ASP A 26 -0.06 -6.51 11.89
CA ASP A 26 0.92 -6.69 10.82
C ASP A 26 0.60 -5.70 9.67
N HIS A 27 1.15 -4.50 9.79
CA HIS A 27 0.96 -3.41 8.82
C HIS A 27 1.31 -3.81 7.39
N VAL A 28 2.33 -4.67 7.19
CA VAL A 28 2.73 -5.15 5.86
C VAL A 28 1.62 -6.02 5.27
N ARG A 29 1.07 -6.94 6.06
CA ARG A 29 -0.01 -7.83 5.61
C ARG A 29 -1.30 -7.07 5.32
N ARG A 30 -1.63 -6.06 6.15
CA ARG A 30 -2.79 -5.18 5.92
C ARG A 30 -2.67 -4.40 4.61
N VAL A 31 -1.53 -3.74 4.41
CA VAL A 31 -1.26 -2.99 3.18
C VAL A 31 -1.39 -3.90 1.95
N ARG A 32 -0.80 -5.10 1.99
CA ARG A 32 -0.93 -6.07 0.89
C ARG A 32 -2.39 -6.44 0.61
N TYR A 33 -3.19 -6.65 1.64
CA TYR A 33 -4.60 -6.98 1.47
C TYR A 33 -5.39 -5.86 0.78
N HIS A 34 -5.20 -4.60 1.22
CA HIS A 34 -5.86 -3.44 0.61
C HIS A 34 -5.42 -3.22 -0.83
N LEU A 35 -4.12 -3.31 -1.11
CA LEU A 35 -3.60 -3.18 -2.47
C LEU A 35 -4.13 -4.27 -3.39
N SER A 36 -4.16 -5.53 -2.95
CA SER A 36 -4.77 -6.61 -3.74
C SER A 36 -6.25 -6.38 -3.99
N GLY A 37 -6.97 -5.76 -3.05
CA GLY A 37 -8.36 -5.37 -3.24
C GLY A 37 -8.53 -4.31 -4.34
N ILE A 38 -7.65 -3.31 -4.35
CA ILE A 38 -7.59 -2.28 -5.40
C ILE A 38 -7.24 -2.94 -6.73
N ASP A 39 -6.15 -3.70 -6.84
CA ASP A 39 -5.77 -4.36 -8.10
C ASP A 39 -6.92 -5.21 -8.68
N MET A 40 -7.61 -5.98 -7.82
CA MET A 40 -8.74 -6.82 -8.23
C MET A 40 -9.96 -6.03 -8.69
N SER A 41 -10.18 -4.80 -8.22
CA SER A 41 -11.29 -3.98 -8.72
C SER A 41 -11.07 -3.46 -10.15
N TYR A 42 -9.83 -3.46 -10.64
CA TYR A 42 -9.49 -3.05 -12.01
C TYR A 42 -9.27 -4.25 -12.96
N LEU A 43 -9.08 -5.45 -12.38
CA LEU A 43 -8.94 -6.71 -13.11
C LEU A 43 -10.31 -7.38 -13.32
N GLU A 44 -11.10 -6.84 -14.24
CA GLU A 44 -12.25 -7.58 -14.78
C GLU A 44 -11.79 -8.66 -15.78
N LYS A 45 -12.60 -9.70 -15.95
CA LYS A 45 -12.29 -10.81 -16.86
C LYS A 45 -12.18 -10.29 -18.30
N GLY A 46 -10.97 -10.26 -18.83
CA GLY A 46 -10.67 -9.79 -20.19
C GLY A 46 -9.87 -8.50 -20.24
N ASN A 47 -9.62 -7.84 -19.11
CA ASN A 47 -8.74 -6.67 -19.05
C ASN A 47 -7.26 -7.09 -19.09
N ASP A 48 -6.45 -6.31 -19.79
CA ASP A 48 -5.01 -6.46 -19.80
C ASP A 48 -4.41 -6.08 -18.43
N PHE A 49 -3.30 -6.72 -18.06
CA PHE A 49 -2.57 -6.40 -16.82
C PHE A 49 -2.08 -4.94 -16.77
N GLU A 50 -1.94 -4.29 -17.92
CA GLU A 50 -1.60 -2.87 -18.02
C GLU A 50 -2.73 -1.95 -17.52
N ALA A 51 -3.95 -2.47 -17.32
CA ALA A 51 -5.07 -1.73 -16.73
C ALA A 51 -4.96 -1.60 -15.20
N ILE A 52 -4.02 -2.30 -14.55
CA ILE A 52 -3.78 -2.16 -13.12
C ILE A 52 -3.21 -0.75 -12.87
N PRO A 53 -3.87 0.09 -12.04
CA PRO A 53 -3.45 1.45 -11.81
C PRO A 53 -2.15 1.49 -11.00
N GLU A 54 -1.38 2.55 -11.20
CA GLU A 54 -0.31 2.89 -10.28
C GLU A 54 -0.92 3.45 -8.99
N VAL A 55 -0.56 2.83 -7.86
CA VAL A 55 -1.08 3.20 -6.54
C VAL A 55 0.06 3.73 -5.68
N TYR A 56 -0.19 4.83 -4.98
CA TYR A 56 0.67 5.35 -3.93
C TYR A 56 0.06 5.03 -2.57
N LEU A 57 0.90 4.64 -1.62
CA LEU A 57 0.51 4.44 -0.24
C LEU A 57 1.07 5.58 0.61
N ILE A 58 0.19 6.33 1.27
CA ILE A 58 0.53 7.24 2.35
C ILE A 58 0.18 6.57 3.66
N TYR A 59 1.19 6.14 4.41
CA TYR A 59 0.98 5.45 5.68
C TYR A 59 1.38 6.35 6.85
N ILE A 60 0.41 6.66 7.72
CA ILE A 60 0.60 7.48 8.93
C ILE A 60 0.61 6.53 10.13
N THR A 61 1.78 6.39 10.75
CA THR A 61 2.00 5.48 11.88
C THR A 61 3.04 6.04 12.84
N LYS A 62 3.02 5.55 14.08
CA LYS A 62 4.03 5.87 15.11
C LYS A 62 5.37 5.17 14.88
N LYS A 63 5.39 4.03 14.19
CA LYS A 63 6.59 3.19 14.03
C LYS A 63 6.93 2.97 12.57
N ASP A 64 8.22 3.07 12.22
CA ASP A 64 8.72 2.69 10.90
C ASP A 64 8.70 1.16 10.73
N PHE A 65 7.54 0.61 10.34
CA PHE A 65 7.37 -0.83 10.06
C PHE A 65 8.08 -1.27 8.77
N ILE A 66 8.61 -0.33 7.98
CA ILE A 66 9.35 -0.61 6.75
C ILE A 66 10.86 -0.70 7.06
N GLY A 67 11.32 -0.20 8.21
CA GLY A 67 12.68 -0.36 8.69
C GLY A 67 13.72 0.37 7.83
N ARG A 68 13.37 1.53 7.27
CA ARG A 68 14.30 2.38 6.52
C ARG A 68 14.88 3.53 7.36
N ASN A 69 14.61 3.53 8.67
CA ASN A 69 15.05 4.54 9.61
C ASN A 69 14.64 5.97 9.18
N LYS A 70 13.48 6.08 8.51
CA LYS A 70 12.83 7.37 8.24
C LYS A 70 11.84 7.62 9.38
N GLY A 71 12.40 7.97 10.53
CA GLY A 71 11.60 8.36 11.69
C GLY A 71 10.72 9.57 11.36
N ASN A 72 9.48 9.50 11.82
CA ASN A 72 8.44 10.53 11.84
C ASN A 72 7.70 10.80 10.52
N CYS A 73 6.45 10.30 10.51
CA CYS A 73 5.23 10.68 9.79
C CYS A 73 5.35 11.09 8.31
N TRP A 74 4.46 10.55 7.47
CA TRP A 74 4.40 10.72 6.01
C TRP A 74 5.42 9.87 5.27
N ILE A 75 5.07 8.60 5.06
CA ILE A 75 5.80 7.76 4.11
C ILE A 75 4.96 7.62 2.85
N ILE A 76 5.41 8.26 1.76
CA ILE A 76 4.84 8.15 0.42
C ILE A 76 5.59 7.04 -0.31
N TRP A 77 4.90 5.98 -0.70
CA TRP A 77 5.49 4.87 -1.45
C TRP A 77 4.73 4.58 -2.73
N ASN A 78 5.46 4.24 -3.78
CA ASN A 78 4.90 3.57 -4.95
C ASN A 78 4.77 2.06 -4.70
N THR A 79 3.65 1.46 -5.07
CA THR A 79 3.37 0.03 -4.80
C THR A 79 4.34 -0.95 -5.42
N ARG A 80 4.99 -0.61 -6.55
CA ARG A 80 6.03 -1.47 -7.14
C ARG A 80 7.18 -1.75 -6.17
N GLN A 81 7.47 -0.82 -5.24
CA GLN A 81 8.55 -0.95 -4.25
C GLN A 81 8.18 -1.85 -3.04
N LEU A 82 6.90 -2.04 -2.76
CA LEU A 82 6.41 -2.88 -1.65
C LEU A 82 6.37 -4.37 -2.04
N ILE A 83 6.02 -4.67 -3.29
CA ILE A 83 5.91 -6.04 -3.81
C ILE A 83 7.29 -6.68 -4.00
N MET A 84 8.33 -5.90 -4.31
CA MET A 84 9.69 -6.40 -4.56
C MET A 84 10.50 -6.75 -3.29
N ARG A 85 9.93 -6.67 -2.08
CA ARG A 85 10.65 -7.16 -0.90
C ARG A 85 10.60 -8.69 -0.88
N PRO A 86 11.75 -9.40 -0.97
CA PRO A 86 11.77 -10.80 -0.61
C PRO A 86 11.28 -10.90 0.84
N GLY A 87 10.33 -11.79 1.10
CA GLY A 87 9.96 -12.14 2.47
C GLY A 87 11.21 -12.53 3.25
N PRO A 88 11.23 -12.36 4.58
CA PRO A 88 12.39 -12.76 5.37
C PRO A 88 12.75 -14.20 5.00
N SER A 89 13.99 -14.40 4.54
CA SER A 89 14.52 -15.71 4.25
C SER A 89 14.36 -16.54 5.51
N ARG A 90 13.44 -17.51 5.47
CA ARG A 90 13.38 -18.55 6.49
C ARG A 90 14.68 -19.32 6.38
N ILE A 91 15.62 -19.00 7.27
CA ILE A 91 16.67 -19.92 7.70
C ILE A 91 16.05 -20.98 8.61
#